data_AF-A0A925Q4B8-F1
#
_entry.id   AF-A0A925Q4B8-F1
#
_cell.length_a   1.000
_cell.length_b   1.000
_cell.length_c   1.000
_cell.angle_alpha   90.00
_cell.angle_beta   90.00
_cell.angle_gamma   90.00
#
_symmetry.space_group_name_H-M   'P 1'
#
loop_
_entity.id
_entity.type
_entity.pdbx_description
1 polymer ?
#
loop_
_entity_poly.entity_id
_entity_poly.type
_entity_poly.pdbx_seq_one_letter_code
_entity_poly.pdbx_strand_id
1 'polypeptide(L)'
;MDSRSGTTDRHRRYLTLSVYLQTPFGIVRANVAAEPNNANGETPRRTDRSIAWSIEDSAELYQVNGWGKGYFCVNAAGHLVVRPDMNPAREIDLFDVVQGLKERELTTPVVVRFSDILAHRLKHLHDAFAQAIAENDYQNRYTAVFPIKVNQQRLVVEEVYRFGRPFGFGLEVGSKPELLSVMGMTADAPDRLIVCNGFKDDSYLEAVVIATKLGRTIIPVVENFSELPAILRIAEKYGVRPKIGIRVKLASEGSGKWRESAGDKSKFGLFITEILEAVEILREKNMLDCLQLVHCHPGSQLQDIRRVKDAINELA
;
A
#
# COMPACT_ATOMS: atom_id res chain seq x y z
N MET A 1 -6.42 49.81 30.60
CA MET A 1 -5.05 50.33 30.44
C MET A 1 -4.10 49.15 30.48
N ASP A 2 -3.58 48.57 29.41
CA ASP A 2 -3.73 48.73 27.95
C ASP A 2 -3.13 47.45 27.36
N SER A 3 -3.92 46.62 26.68
CA SER A 3 -4.04 46.54 25.21
C SER A 3 -2.92 45.77 24.50
N ARG A 4 -3.22 44.51 24.20
CA ARG A 4 -3.04 43.81 22.91
C ARG A 4 -1.92 44.30 21.97
N SER A 5 -1.00 43.38 21.66
CA SER A 5 -0.53 43.19 20.28
C SER A 5 -0.46 41.68 20.00
N GLY A 6 -1.44 41.19 19.24
CA GLY A 6 -1.41 39.85 18.67
C GLY A 6 -0.52 39.84 17.44
N THR A 7 0.26 38.78 17.30
CA THR A 7 0.91 38.41 16.04
C THR A 7 0.61 36.94 15.79
N THR A 8 -0.49 36.71 15.08
CA THR A 8 -0.69 35.55 14.22
C THR A 8 0.37 35.59 13.11
N ASP A 9 1.18 34.54 12.93
CA ASP A 9 1.31 33.92 11.59
C ASP A 9 2.08 32.59 11.60
N ARG A 10 1.50 31.64 10.84
CA ARG A 10 2.09 30.51 10.11
C ARG A 10 2.96 29.48 10.82
N HIS A 11 2.30 28.36 11.14
CA HIS A 11 2.88 27.02 11.05
C HIS A 11 3.51 26.81 9.65
N ARG A 12 4.84 26.94 9.56
CA ARG A 12 5.63 26.26 8.52
C ARG A 12 5.49 24.76 8.75
N ARG A 13 4.65 24.08 7.96
CA ARG A 13 4.70 22.63 7.84
C ARG A 13 6.03 22.28 7.18
N TYR A 14 6.95 21.73 7.95
CA TYR A 14 8.19 21.16 7.42
C TYR A 14 7.84 20.02 6.46
N LEU A 15 8.37 20.09 5.24
CA LEU A 15 8.44 18.95 4.34
C LEU A 15 9.27 17.87 5.02
N THR A 16 8.67 16.72 5.34
CA THR A 16 9.43 15.60 5.89
C THR A 16 10.03 14.83 4.71
N LEU A 17 11.27 15.16 4.36
CA LEU A 17 12.07 14.39 3.41
C LEU A 17 12.95 13.43 4.22
N SER A 18 12.61 12.15 4.20
CA SER A 18 13.40 11.12 4.86
C SER A 18 14.26 10.40 3.82
N VAL A 19 15.57 10.59 3.89
CA VAL A 19 16.56 9.96 2.99
C VAL A 19 17.26 8.83 3.74
N TYR A 20 17.31 7.64 3.13
CA TYR A 20 17.97 6.48 3.69
C TYR A 20 19.01 5.93 2.71
N LEU A 21 20.20 5.63 3.24
CA LEU A 21 21.26 4.92 2.52
C LEU A 21 20.94 3.42 2.51
N GLN A 22 21.05 2.79 1.35
CA GLN A 22 20.95 1.34 1.20
C GLN A 22 22.29 0.83 0.68
N THR A 23 22.97 -0.03 1.43
CA THR A 23 24.20 -0.73 0.99
C THR A 23 23.92 -2.21 0.83
N PRO A 24 24.25 -2.81 -0.32
CA PRO A 24 24.80 -4.17 -0.27
C PRO A 24 25.86 -4.46 -1.36
N PHE A 25 27.03 -4.95 -0.91
CA PHE A 25 27.88 -5.97 -1.53
C PHE A 25 28.33 -5.86 -3.01
N GLY A 26 29.65 -5.66 -3.20
CA GLY A 26 30.46 -6.40 -4.19
C GLY A 26 30.62 -5.76 -5.58
N ILE A 27 31.82 -5.23 -5.85
CA ILE A 27 32.24 -4.65 -7.13
C ILE A 27 32.84 -5.75 -8.02
N VAL A 28 32.33 -5.91 -9.25
CA VAL A 28 33.05 -6.53 -10.37
C VAL A 28 33.38 -5.43 -11.38
N ARG A 29 34.68 -5.21 -11.62
CA ARG A 29 35.23 -4.21 -12.55
C ARG A 29 35.03 -4.65 -14.01
N ALA A 30 34.72 -3.70 -14.89
CA ALA A 30 35.01 -3.79 -16.32
C ALA A 30 35.67 -2.48 -16.78
N ASN A 31 36.85 -2.58 -17.39
CA ASN A 31 37.58 -1.48 -18.02
C ASN A 31 37.13 -1.33 -19.48
N VAL A 32 37.02 -0.10 -19.97
CA VAL A 32 36.99 0.17 -21.42
C VAL A 32 37.96 1.30 -21.71
N ALA A 33 38.94 1.01 -22.58
CA ALA A 33 39.92 1.95 -23.11
C ALA A 33 39.32 2.71 -24.30
N ALA A 34 39.75 3.96 -24.48
CA ALA A 34 39.42 4.80 -25.63
C ALA A 34 40.57 4.79 -26.64
N GLU A 35 40.24 4.83 -27.94
CA GLU A 35 41.17 5.22 -29.01
C GLU A 35 40.53 6.31 -29.89
N PRO A 36 41.34 7.23 -30.47
CA PRO A 36 40.84 8.34 -31.27
C PRO A 36 40.76 7.96 -32.75
N ASN A 37 39.85 8.58 -33.51
CA ASN A 37 39.92 8.51 -34.97
C ASN A 37 39.74 9.89 -35.61
N ASN A 38 40.74 10.25 -36.43
CA ASN A 38 40.76 11.39 -37.34
C ASN A 38 40.10 10.98 -38.66
N ALA A 39 39.24 11.82 -39.22
CA ALA A 39 39.06 11.90 -40.68
C ALA A 39 38.40 13.23 -41.08
N ASN A 40 39.09 13.98 -41.93
CA ASN A 40 38.58 15.12 -42.68
C ASN A 40 37.58 14.66 -43.75
N GLY A 41 36.51 15.43 -43.94
CA GLY A 41 35.59 15.28 -45.06
C GLY A 41 34.50 16.35 -45.06
N GLU A 42 34.69 17.41 -45.85
CA GLU A 42 33.66 18.43 -46.09
C GLU A 42 32.44 17.79 -46.76
N THR A 43 31.27 18.00 -46.16
CA THR A 43 29.96 17.66 -46.74
C THR A 43 29.02 18.87 -46.67
N PRO A 44 28.08 19.01 -47.63
CA PRO A 44 27.40 20.27 -47.90
C PRO A 44 26.47 20.66 -46.76
N ARG A 45 26.40 21.97 -46.48
CA ARG A 45 25.49 22.57 -45.49
C ARG A 45 24.04 22.30 -45.87
N ARG A 46 23.52 21.15 -45.45
CA ARG A 46 22.10 20.97 -45.18
C ARG A 46 21.79 21.95 -44.06
N THR A 47 20.89 22.90 -44.32
CA THR A 47 20.23 23.64 -43.25
C THR A 47 19.42 22.63 -42.46
N ASP A 48 20.07 21.99 -41.49
CA ASP A 48 19.43 21.16 -40.50
C ASP A 48 18.56 22.11 -39.68
N ARG A 49 17.27 22.17 -40.02
CA ARG A 49 16.28 22.61 -39.04
C ARG A 49 16.24 21.50 -37.99
N SER A 50 17.27 21.47 -37.13
CA SER A 50 17.20 20.74 -35.87
C SER A 50 15.97 21.28 -35.17
N ILE A 51 14.90 20.50 -35.14
CA ILE A 51 13.72 20.83 -34.34
C ILE A 51 14.25 20.98 -32.93
N ALA A 52 14.23 22.21 -32.40
CA ALA A 52 14.77 22.50 -31.08
C ALA A 52 13.95 21.69 -30.07
N TRP A 53 14.60 20.71 -29.44
CA TRP A 53 13.97 19.82 -28.48
C TRP A 53 13.44 20.60 -27.28
N SER A 54 12.15 20.50 -27.03
CA SER A 54 11.45 21.24 -25.98
C SER A 54 11.23 20.41 -24.72
N ILE A 55 10.79 21.08 -23.65
CA ILE A 55 10.38 20.43 -22.41
C ILE A 55 9.12 19.58 -22.66
N GLU A 56 8.23 20.09 -23.50
CA GLU A 56 7.01 19.42 -23.95
C GLU A 56 7.34 18.12 -24.68
N ASP A 57 8.31 18.15 -25.61
CA ASP A 57 8.79 16.96 -26.31
C ASP A 57 9.31 15.90 -25.32
N SER A 58 10.02 16.33 -24.27
CA SER A 58 10.52 15.41 -23.22
C SER A 58 9.38 14.82 -22.39
N ALA A 59 8.42 15.65 -21.96
CA ALA A 59 7.29 15.23 -21.16
C ALA A 59 6.37 14.27 -21.94
N GLU A 60 6.22 14.48 -23.25
CA GLU A 60 5.48 13.61 -24.16
C GLU A 60 6.25 12.31 -24.43
N LEU A 61 7.52 12.38 -24.81
CA LEU A 61 8.34 11.19 -25.08
C LEU A 61 8.37 10.23 -23.89
N TYR A 62 8.59 10.75 -22.68
CA TYR A 62 8.67 9.95 -21.45
C TYR A 62 7.31 9.75 -20.75
N GLN A 63 6.23 10.27 -21.35
CA GLN A 63 4.86 10.15 -20.83
C GLN A 63 4.73 10.56 -19.35
N VAL A 64 5.49 11.57 -18.92
CA VAL A 64 5.59 11.99 -17.49
C VAL A 64 4.20 12.33 -16.95
N ASN A 65 3.37 13.02 -17.74
CA ASN A 65 2.01 13.37 -17.35
C ASN A 65 1.08 12.14 -17.21
N GLY A 66 1.32 11.08 -18.00
CA GLY A 66 0.50 9.87 -18.00
C GLY A 66 0.66 9.03 -16.72
N TRP A 67 1.90 8.77 -16.31
CA TRP A 67 2.18 7.99 -15.09
C TRP A 67 2.36 8.86 -13.84
N GLY A 68 2.84 10.10 -14.00
CA GLY A 68 3.14 11.01 -12.91
C GLY A 68 1.90 11.51 -12.18
N LYS A 69 0.73 11.52 -12.84
CA LYS A 69 -0.59 11.82 -12.26
C LYS A 69 -0.60 13.08 -11.37
N GLY A 70 0.14 14.11 -11.78
CA GLY A 70 0.28 15.37 -11.06
C GLY A 70 1.27 15.38 -9.88
N TYR A 71 1.82 14.22 -9.49
CA TYR A 71 2.91 14.14 -8.51
C TYR A 71 4.28 14.36 -9.14
N PHE A 72 4.46 13.96 -10.40
CA PHE A 72 5.73 14.10 -11.11
C PHE A 72 5.51 14.93 -12.38
N CYS A 73 6.39 15.91 -12.61
CA CYS A 73 6.34 16.82 -13.77
C CYS A 73 7.76 17.18 -14.22
N VAL A 74 7.88 17.93 -15.31
CA VAL A 74 9.13 18.57 -15.73
C VAL A 74 8.98 20.08 -15.55
N ASN A 75 9.94 20.74 -14.89
CA ASN A 75 9.89 22.19 -14.66
C ASN A 75 10.51 22.99 -15.83
N ALA A 76 10.49 24.33 -15.73
CA ALA A 76 11.02 25.22 -16.76
C ALA A 76 12.53 25.11 -17.00
N ALA A 77 13.27 24.49 -16.07
CA ALA A 77 14.70 24.17 -16.23
C ALA A 77 14.94 22.81 -16.90
N GLY A 78 13.88 22.06 -17.23
CA GLY A 78 13.98 20.72 -17.79
C GLY A 78 14.24 19.62 -16.74
N HIS A 79 14.14 19.93 -15.44
CA HIS A 79 14.37 18.97 -14.38
C HIS A 79 13.10 18.21 -14.00
N LEU A 80 13.25 16.95 -13.56
CA LEU A 80 12.16 16.16 -12.99
C LEU A 80 11.85 16.67 -11.58
N VAL A 81 10.59 16.99 -11.35
CA VAL A 81 10.13 17.57 -10.09
C VAL A 81 9.02 16.75 -9.46
N VAL A 82 8.93 16.82 -8.13
CA VAL A 82 7.91 16.17 -7.32
C VAL A 82 6.99 17.19 -6.67
N ARG A 83 5.68 16.98 -6.78
CA ARG A 83 4.61 17.75 -6.13
C ARG A 83 3.87 16.83 -5.17
N PRO A 84 4.28 16.74 -3.90
CA PRO A 84 3.84 15.65 -3.03
C PRO A 84 2.32 15.62 -2.75
N ASP A 85 1.65 16.77 -2.85
CA ASP A 85 0.20 16.95 -2.72
C ASP A 85 -0.45 17.44 -4.03
N MET A 86 0.22 17.25 -5.17
CA MET A 86 -0.20 17.70 -6.51
C MET A 86 -0.33 19.24 -6.66
N ASN A 87 0.08 20.04 -5.66
CA ASN A 87 0.03 21.49 -5.73
C ASN A 87 1.21 22.05 -6.56
N PRO A 88 0.98 22.77 -7.68
CA PRO A 88 2.06 23.37 -8.47
C PRO A 88 2.92 24.39 -7.71
N ALA A 89 2.39 25.00 -6.65
CA ALA A 89 3.14 25.92 -5.80
C ALA A 89 4.09 25.22 -4.80
N ARG A 90 3.98 23.89 -4.63
CA ARG A 90 4.82 23.09 -3.74
C ARG A 90 5.58 22.04 -4.56
N GLU A 91 6.65 22.50 -5.19
CA GLU A 91 7.48 21.70 -6.07
C GLU A 91 8.85 21.43 -5.44
N ILE A 92 9.35 20.21 -5.63
CA ILE A 92 10.67 19.74 -5.18
C ILE A 92 11.45 19.31 -6.41
N ASP A 93 12.54 20.00 -6.71
CA ASP A 93 13.43 19.63 -7.80
C ASP A 93 14.33 18.46 -7.38
N LEU A 94 14.23 17.33 -8.09
CA LEU A 94 15.02 16.13 -7.76
C LEU A 94 16.50 16.32 -8.06
N PHE A 95 16.85 17.17 -9.03
CA PHE A 95 18.24 17.49 -9.30
C PHE A 95 18.86 18.20 -8.08
N ASP A 96 18.16 19.22 -7.55
CA ASP A 96 18.61 19.96 -6.36
C ASP A 96 18.68 19.06 -5.13
N VAL A 97 17.72 18.14 -4.95
CA VAL A 97 17.77 17.15 -3.86
C VAL A 97 19.03 16.29 -3.96
N VAL A 98 19.37 15.79 -5.16
CA VAL A 98 20.57 14.96 -5.35
C VAL A 98 21.85 15.76 -5.15
N GLN A 99 21.93 17.02 -5.63
CA GLN A 99 23.08 17.88 -5.37
C GLN A 99 23.25 18.16 -3.88
N GLY A 100 22.17 18.52 -3.18
CA GLY A 100 22.20 18.78 -1.74
C GLY A 100 22.55 17.53 -0.90
N LEU A 101 22.22 16.32 -1.38
CA LEU A 101 22.68 15.08 -0.76
C LEU A 101 24.18 14.86 -0.95
N LYS A 102 24.70 15.14 -2.15
CA LYS A 102 26.13 15.03 -2.45
C LYS A 102 26.97 15.99 -1.59
N GLU A 103 26.50 17.20 -1.35
CA GLU A 103 27.13 18.17 -0.43
C GLU A 103 27.21 17.66 1.02
N ARG A 104 26.32 16.74 1.40
CA ARG A 104 26.29 16.06 2.70
C ARG A 104 27.01 14.71 2.68
N GLU A 105 27.83 14.45 1.66
CA GLU A 105 28.56 13.20 1.47
C GLU A 105 27.65 11.97 1.30
N LEU A 106 26.37 12.17 0.96
CA LEU A 106 25.41 11.13 0.63
C LEU A 106 25.34 10.98 -0.89
N THR A 107 26.05 10.00 -1.44
CA THR A 107 26.12 9.77 -2.88
C THR A 107 25.10 8.72 -3.35
N THR A 108 24.71 8.80 -4.62
CA THR A 108 23.89 7.78 -5.29
C THR A 108 24.56 6.40 -5.30
N PRO A 109 23.80 5.29 -5.28
CA PRO A 109 22.33 5.22 -5.34
C PRO A 109 21.65 5.57 -4.00
N VAL A 110 20.57 6.36 -4.07
CA VAL A 110 19.74 6.73 -2.91
C VAL A 110 18.27 6.42 -3.18
N VAL A 111 17.52 6.08 -2.12
CA VAL A 111 16.06 5.90 -2.18
C VAL A 111 15.41 7.08 -1.46
N VAL A 112 14.78 7.95 -2.23
CA VAL A 112 14.05 9.11 -1.72
C VAL A 112 12.58 8.75 -1.54
N ARG A 113 12.02 9.03 -0.36
CA ARG A 113 10.61 8.78 -0.04
C ARG A 113 9.90 10.11 0.19
N PHE A 114 8.68 10.21 -0.33
CA PHE A 114 7.82 11.38 -0.20
C PHE A 114 6.58 10.99 0.61
N SER A 115 6.65 11.15 1.93
CA SER A 115 5.57 10.81 2.86
C SER A 115 4.26 11.55 2.56
N ASP A 116 4.37 12.78 2.06
CA ASP A 116 3.23 13.60 1.66
C ASP A 116 2.44 12.97 0.49
N ILE A 117 3.10 12.21 -0.41
CA ILE A 117 2.39 11.45 -1.47
C ILE A 117 1.56 10.35 -0.83
N LEU A 118 2.09 9.62 0.16
CA LEU A 118 1.32 8.61 0.89
C LEU A 118 0.11 9.23 1.59
N ALA A 119 0.32 10.34 2.29
CA ALA A 119 -0.77 11.08 2.94
C ALA A 119 -1.87 11.48 1.94
N HIS A 120 -1.47 12.06 0.80
CA HIS A 120 -2.40 12.49 -0.23
C HIS A 120 -3.14 11.31 -0.87
N ARG A 121 -2.45 10.19 -1.17
CA ARG A 121 -3.06 8.98 -1.74
C ARG A 121 -4.06 8.32 -0.79
N LEU A 122 -3.77 8.27 0.51
CA LEU A 122 -4.67 7.72 1.52
C LEU A 122 -5.94 8.56 1.66
N LYS A 123 -5.79 9.89 1.70
CA LYS A 123 -6.94 10.82 1.70
C LYS A 123 -7.76 10.67 0.42
N HIS A 124 -7.12 10.66 -0.74
CA HIS A 124 -7.81 10.50 -2.01
C HIS A 124 -8.62 9.19 -2.10
N LEU A 125 -8.07 8.09 -1.59
CA LEU A 125 -8.80 6.81 -1.49
C LEU A 125 -10.02 6.92 -0.57
N HIS A 126 -9.85 7.53 0.61
CA HIS A 126 -10.95 7.76 1.55
C HIS A 126 -12.06 8.62 0.91
N ASP A 127 -11.69 9.75 0.32
CA ASP A 127 -12.64 10.69 -0.28
C ASP A 127 -13.44 10.06 -1.42
N ALA A 128 -12.80 9.22 -2.24
CA ALA A 128 -13.48 8.52 -3.33
C ALA A 128 -14.59 7.59 -2.82
N PHE A 129 -14.33 6.82 -1.76
CA PHE A 129 -15.35 5.97 -1.13
C PHE A 129 -16.39 6.79 -0.36
N ALA A 130 -16.00 7.87 0.31
CA ALA A 130 -16.93 8.75 1.01
C ALA A 130 -17.92 9.41 0.04
N GLN A 131 -17.43 9.87 -1.12
CA GLN A 131 -18.26 10.40 -2.19
C GLN A 131 -19.23 9.34 -2.70
N ALA A 132 -18.75 8.14 -3.04
CA ALA A 132 -19.61 7.05 -3.52
C ALA A 132 -20.67 6.64 -2.49
N ILE A 133 -20.33 6.62 -1.19
CA ILE A 133 -21.29 6.34 -0.11
C ILE A 133 -22.40 7.40 -0.08
N ALA A 134 -22.04 8.68 -0.15
CA ALA A 134 -22.99 9.78 -0.11
C ALA A 134 -23.90 9.79 -1.36
N GLU A 135 -23.34 9.55 -2.55
CA GLU A 135 -24.07 9.51 -3.81
C GLU A 135 -25.08 8.35 -3.90
N ASN A 136 -24.83 7.25 -3.18
CA ASN A 136 -25.65 6.04 -3.20
C ASN A 136 -26.47 5.83 -1.91
N ASP A 137 -26.48 6.79 -0.98
CA ASP A 137 -27.14 6.70 0.33
C ASP A 137 -26.82 5.38 1.06
N TYR A 138 -25.54 4.97 1.03
CA TYR A 138 -25.11 3.72 1.63
C TYR A 138 -25.05 3.86 3.16
N GLN A 139 -25.80 3.04 3.88
CA GLN A 139 -26.04 3.18 5.33
C GLN A 139 -24.92 2.66 6.23
N ASN A 140 -23.75 2.33 5.66
CA ASN A 140 -22.61 1.81 6.41
C ASN A 140 -21.32 2.51 5.99
N ARG A 141 -20.21 2.14 6.61
CA ARG A 141 -18.93 2.83 6.44
C ARG A 141 -17.94 2.06 5.58
N TYR A 142 -17.02 2.80 4.98
CA TYR A 142 -15.81 2.25 4.39
C TYR A 142 -14.66 2.27 5.40
N THR A 143 -13.83 1.23 5.38
CA THR A 143 -12.57 1.19 6.12
C THR A 143 -11.52 0.51 5.25
N ALA A 144 -10.49 1.25 4.84
CA ALA A 144 -9.36 0.65 4.15
C ALA A 144 -8.49 -0.15 5.12
N VAL A 145 -7.83 -1.20 4.63
CA VAL A 145 -6.87 -1.99 5.38
C VAL A 145 -5.60 -2.10 4.53
N PHE A 146 -4.46 -1.66 5.05
CA PHE A 146 -3.20 -1.68 4.29
C PHE A 146 -2.47 -3.02 4.46
N PRO A 147 -2.28 -3.80 3.38
CA PRO A 147 -1.56 -5.06 3.43
C PRO A 147 -0.06 -4.84 3.50
N ILE A 148 0.55 -5.08 4.66
CA ILE A 148 1.97 -4.73 4.88
C ILE A 148 2.92 -5.59 4.04
N LYS A 149 2.45 -6.73 3.51
CA LYS A 149 3.20 -7.57 2.56
C LYS A 149 3.75 -6.80 1.34
N VAL A 150 3.09 -5.69 0.99
CA VAL A 150 3.50 -4.82 -0.13
C VAL A 150 4.76 -4.02 0.23
N ASN A 151 4.91 -3.61 1.49
CA ASN A 151 6.10 -2.92 1.99
C ASN A 151 6.13 -2.97 3.54
N GLN A 152 6.93 -3.87 4.10
CA GLN A 152 7.06 -4.07 5.55
C GLN A 152 7.99 -3.06 6.23
N GLN A 153 8.57 -2.11 5.50
CA GLN A 153 9.48 -1.15 6.11
C GLN A 153 8.73 -0.29 7.13
N ARG A 154 9.26 -0.28 8.36
CA ARG A 154 8.70 0.44 9.51
C ARG A 154 8.17 1.83 9.15
N LEU A 155 8.96 2.61 8.42
CA LEU A 155 8.64 3.99 8.06
C LEU A 155 7.38 4.09 7.20
N VAL A 156 7.23 3.19 6.23
CA VAL A 156 6.05 3.17 5.35
C VAL A 156 4.82 2.74 6.15
N VAL A 157 4.94 1.69 6.97
CA VAL A 157 3.83 1.19 7.78
C VAL A 157 3.39 2.23 8.82
N GLU A 158 4.33 2.87 9.52
CA GLU A 158 4.07 3.94 10.49
C GLU A 158 3.42 5.15 9.82
N GLU A 159 3.87 5.55 8.63
CA GLU A 159 3.26 6.66 7.89
C GLU A 159 1.85 6.33 7.42
N VAL A 160 1.63 5.13 6.87
CA VAL A 160 0.29 4.70 6.46
C VAL A 160 -0.65 4.63 7.66
N TYR A 161 -0.18 4.09 8.78
CA TYR A 161 -0.94 4.06 10.03
C TYR A 161 -1.25 5.47 10.54
N ARG A 162 -0.25 6.36 10.61
CA ARG A 162 -0.40 7.73 11.10
C ARG A 162 -1.35 8.54 10.23
N PHE A 163 -1.17 8.53 8.91
CA PHE A 163 -1.99 9.28 7.96
C PHE A 163 -3.38 8.65 7.77
N GLY A 164 -3.50 7.34 7.95
CA GLY A 164 -4.78 6.61 7.93
C GLY A 164 -5.57 6.70 9.24
N ARG A 165 -4.97 7.19 10.34
CA ARG A 165 -5.61 7.27 11.65
C ARG A 165 -6.94 8.04 11.63
N PRO A 166 -7.05 9.23 11.03
CA PRO A 166 -8.30 10.01 10.98
C PRO A 166 -9.44 9.30 10.24
N PHE A 167 -9.11 8.36 9.34
CA PHE A 167 -10.06 7.62 8.51
C PHE A 167 -10.40 6.23 9.05
N GLY A 168 -9.83 5.84 10.21
CA GLY A 168 -10.04 4.52 10.79
C GLY A 168 -9.38 3.35 10.05
N PHE A 169 -8.42 3.61 9.14
CA PHE A 169 -7.79 2.57 8.31
C PHE A 169 -7.02 1.50 9.10
N GLY A 170 -7.30 0.23 8.86
CA GLY A 170 -6.63 -0.91 9.50
C GLY A 170 -5.32 -1.34 8.82
N LEU A 171 -4.74 -2.42 9.32
CA LEU A 171 -3.58 -3.11 8.74
C LEU A 171 -3.92 -4.57 8.43
N GLU A 172 -3.34 -5.12 7.37
CA GLU A 172 -3.44 -6.54 7.03
C GLU A 172 -2.06 -7.19 7.12
N VAL A 173 -2.04 -8.39 7.69
CA VAL A 173 -0.85 -9.21 7.88
C VAL A 173 -1.09 -10.58 7.29
N GLY A 174 -0.10 -11.13 6.61
CA GLY A 174 -0.15 -12.44 5.96
C GLY A 174 0.63 -13.53 6.71
N SER A 175 1.24 -13.22 7.87
CA SER A 175 2.06 -14.16 8.62
C SER A 175 2.24 -13.76 10.09
N LYS A 176 2.68 -14.71 10.92
CA LYS A 176 3.02 -14.44 12.33
C LYS A 176 4.10 -13.36 12.53
N PRO A 177 5.23 -13.34 11.79
CA PRO A 177 6.20 -12.25 11.91
C PRO A 177 5.60 -10.87 11.55
N GLU A 178 4.74 -10.81 10.54
CA GLU A 178 4.03 -9.60 10.17
C GLU A 178 3.06 -9.14 11.27
N LEU A 179 2.30 -10.06 11.87
CA LEU A 179 1.46 -9.77 13.04
C LEU A 179 2.29 -9.18 14.19
N LEU A 180 3.40 -9.80 14.57
CA LEU A 180 4.25 -9.31 15.67
C LEU A 180 4.83 -7.92 15.37
N SER A 181 5.20 -7.67 14.11
CA SER A 181 5.70 -6.36 13.68
C SER A 181 4.61 -5.28 13.80
N VAL A 182 3.40 -5.56 13.31
CA VAL A 182 2.26 -4.64 13.42
C VAL A 182 1.87 -4.40 14.88
N MET A 183 1.87 -5.44 15.70
CA MET A 183 1.60 -5.36 17.13
C MET A 183 2.57 -4.41 17.84
N GLY A 184 3.86 -4.45 17.51
CA GLY A 184 4.85 -3.52 18.03
C GLY A 184 4.63 -2.07 17.56
N MET A 185 4.31 -1.87 16.28
CA MET A 185 4.13 -0.54 15.68
C MET A 185 2.85 0.17 16.10
N THR A 186 1.85 -0.58 16.57
CA THR A 186 0.51 -0.04 16.88
C THR A 186 0.10 -0.28 18.34
N ALA A 187 1.07 -0.44 19.23
CA ALA A 187 0.85 -0.74 20.66
C ALA A 187 -0.06 0.30 21.37
N ASP A 188 -0.08 1.53 20.90
CA ASP A 188 -0.86 2.66 21.43
C ASP A 188 -2.31 2.74 20.89
N ALA A 189 -2.70 1.90 19.93
CA ALA A 189 -4.06 1.83 19.39
C ALA A 189 -4.61 0.40 19.37
N PRO A 190 -5.10 -0.12 20.50
CA PRO A 190 -5.66 -1.47 20.60
C PRO A 190 -6.95 -1.67 19.78
N ASP A 191 -7.69 -0.59 19.52
CA ASP A 191 -8.92 -0.58 18.73
C ASP A 191 -8.69 -0.67 17.22
N ARG A 192 -7.45 -0.47 16.76
CA ARG A 192 -7.11 -0.51 15.33
C ARG A 192 -7.33 -1.91 14.77
N LEU A 193 -8.14 -1.97 13.70
CA LEU A 193 -8.42 -3.21 12.99
C LEU A 193 -7.15 -3.82 12.39
N ILE A 194 -6.92 -5.11 12.69
CA ILE A 194 -5.91 -5.95 12.06
C ILE A 194 -6.61 -7.16 11.43
N VAL A 195 -6.40 -7.36 10.14
CA VAL A 195 -6.90 -8.53 9.40
C VAL A 195 -5.74 -9.51 9.20
N CYS A 196 -5.93 -10.78 9.60
CA CYS A 196 -4.90 -11.81 9.49
C CYS A 196 -5.24 -12.80 8.37
N ASN A 197 -4.51 -12.72 7.26
CA ASN A 197 -4.54 -13.69 6.17
C ASN A 197 -3.28 -14.59 6.21
N GLY A 198 -3.12 -15.41 5.17
CA GLY A 198 -2.02 -16.33 4.97
C GLY A 198 -2.25 -17.68 5.65
N PHE A 199 -1.32 -18.59 5.45
CA PHE A 199 -1.33 -19.90 6.09
C PHE A 199 -1.13 -19.76 7.61
N LYS A 200 -2.08 -20.26 8.40
CA LYS A 200 -2.05 -20.15 9.86
C LYS A 200 -1.83 -21.51 10.51
N ASP A 201 -0.61 -21.71 11.03
CA ASP A 201 -0.33 -22.81 11.96
C ASP A 201 -0.84 -22.49 13.38
N ASP A 202 -0.82 -23.49 14.26
CA ASP A 202 -1.21 -23.34 15.68
C ASP A 202 -0.47 -22.19 16.36
N SER A 203 0.80 -21.97 16.02
CA SER A 203 1.64 -20.94 16.64
C SER A 203 1.24 -19.52 16.24
N TYR A 204 0.72 -19.34 15.02
CA TYR A 204 0.18 -18.08 14.51
C TYR A 204 -1.22 -17.86 15.09
N LEU A 205 -2.08 -18.87 15.09
CA LEU A 205 -3.41 -18.78 15.68
C LEU A 205 -3.35 -18.46 17.19
N GLU A 206 -2.42 -19.07 17.92
CA GLU A 206 -2.17 -18.77 19.33
C GLU A 206 -1.74 -17.31 19.52
N ALA A 207 -0.86 -16.78 18.67
CA ALA A 207 -0.48 -15.37 18.71
C ALA A 207 -1.67 -14.44 18.45
N VAL A 208 -2.54 -14.78 17.49
CA VAL A 208 -3.79 -14.04 17.21
C VAL A 208 -4.71 -14.04 18.43
N VAL A 209 -4.97 -15.20 19.03
CA VAL A 209 -5.87 -15.34 20.19
C VAL A 209 -5.32 -14.59 21.41
N ILE A 210 -4.02 -14.70 21.69
CA ILE A 210 -3.38 -13.95 22.78
C ILE A 210 -3.46 -12.45 22.53
N ALA A 211 -3.20 -11.99 21.30
CA ALA A 211 -3.30 -10.58 20.97
C ALA A 211 -4.74 -10.07 21.12
N THR A 212 -5.76 -10.83 20.72
CA THR A 212 -7.17 -10.52 21.01
C THR A 212 -7.43 -10.42 22.51
N LYS A 213 -6.87 -11.33 23.32
CA LYS A 213 -6.97 -11.28 24.79
C LYS A 213 -6.34 -10.02 25.40
N LEU A 214 -5.32 -9.46 24.75
CA LEU A 214 -4.70 -8.18 25.10
C LEU A 214 -5.54 -6.96 24.67
N GLY A 215 -6.77 -7.16 24.18
CA GLY A 215 -7.70 -6.09 23.79
C GLY A 215 -7.54 -5.63 22.35
N ARG A 216 -6.77 -6.35 21.51
CA ARG A 216 -6.55 -5.99 20.12
C ARG A 216 -7.74 -6.34 19.25
N THR A 217 -8.08 -5.46 18.30
CA THR A 217 -9.13 -5.73 17.32
C THR A 217 -8.57 -6.52 16.14
N ILE A 218 -8.51 -7.85 16.28
CA ILE A 218 -7.94 -8.76 15.28
C ILE A 218 -9.02 -9.69 14.72
N ILE A 219 -9.02 -9.88 13.38
CA ILE A 219 -9.88 -10.83 12.69
C ILE A 219 -9.01 -11.81 11.88
N PRO A 220 -8.76 -13.04 12.37
CA PRO A 220 -8.27 -14.13 11.55
C PRO A 220 -9.27 -14.50 10.46
N VAL A 221 -8.83 -14.46 9.21
CA VAL A 221 -9.61 -14.90 8.05
C VAL A 221 -9.30 -16.36 7.78
N VAL A 222 -10.30 -17.24 7.89
CA VAL A 222 -10.19 -18.66 7.55
C VAL A 222 -9.97 -18.78 6.04
N GLU A 223 -8.80 -19.30 5.66
CA GLU A 223 -8.42 -19.50 4.25
C GLU A 223 -8.36 -20.99 3.86
N ASN A 224 -8.33 -21.87 4.86
CA ASN A 224 -8.44 -23.32 4.74
C ASN A 224 -9.39 -23.82 5.82
N PHE A 225 -10.29 -24.75 5.48
CA PHE A 225 -11.34 -25.22 6.38
C PHE A 225 -10.80 -25.76 7.71
N SER A 226 -9.63 -26.42 7.69
CA SER A 226 -8.96 -26.94 8.89
C SER A 226 -8.54 -25.86 9.91
N GLU A 227 -8.44 -24.59 9.51
CA GLU A 227 -8.09 -23.48 10.43
C GLU A 227 -9.22 -23.18 11.42
N LEU A 228 -10.49 -23.39 11.04
CA LEU A 228 -11.62 -23.04 11.90
C LEU A 228 -11.63 -23.87 13.21
N PRO A 229 -11.58 -25.22 13.18
CA PRO A 229 -11.46 -26.01 14.40
C PRO A 229 -10.25 -25.62 15.28
N ALA A 230 -9.11 -25.27 14.66
CA ALA A 230 -7.92 -24.84 15.37
C ALA A 230 -8.12 -23.49 16.09
N ILE A 231 -8.73 -22.51 15.42
CA ILE A 231 -9.09 -21.22 16.02
C ILE A 231 -9.97 -21.44 17.25
N LEU A 232 -11.03 -22.25 17.13
CA LEU A 232 -12.00 -22.47 18.21
C LEU A 232 -11.35 -23.17 19.41
N ARG A 233 -10.55 -24.22 19.18
CA ARG A 233 -9.82 -24.94 20.23
C ARG A 233 -8.85 -24.03 20.98
N ILE A 234 -8.09 -23.20 20.27
CA ILE A 234 -7.12 -22.30 20.88
C ILE A 234 -7.84 -21.16 21.62
N ALA A 235 -8.92 -20.62 21.04
CA ALA A 235 -9.73 -19.60 21.69
C ALA A 235 -10.32 -20.09 23.02
N GLU A 236 -10.83 -21.32 23.06
CA GLU A 236 -11.31 -21.98 24.27
C GLU A 236 -10.20 -22.13 25.32
N LYS A 237 -9.01 -22.63 24.93
CA LYS A 237 -7.83 -22.75 25.81
C LYS A 237 -7.50 -21.44 26.54
N TYR A 238 -7.66 -20.29 25.87
CA TYR A 238 -7.34 -18.99 26.43
C TYR A 238 -8.55 -18.22 26.99
N GLY A 239 -9.76 -18.78 26.91
CA GLY A 239 -10.99 -18.12 27.35
C GLY A 239 -11.33 -16.88 26.54
N VAL A 240 -11.08 -16.91 25.23
CA VAL A 240 -11.32 -15.80 24.30
C VAL A 240 -12.52 -16.14 23.41
N ARG A 241 -13.41 -15.17 23.20
CA ARG A 241 -14.42 -15.25 22.14
C ARG A 241 -13.86 -14.56 20.88
N PRO A 242 -13.46 -15.31 19.83
CA PRO A 242 -12.72 -14.74 18.71
C PRO A 242 -13.67 -14.03 17.73
N LYS A 243 -13.15 -13.01 17.03
CA LYS A 243 -13.74 -12.57 15.76
C LYS A 243 -13.16 -13.44 14.65
N ILE A 244 -13.97 -13.80 13.66
CA ILE A 244 -13.59 -14.72 12.58
C ILE A 244 -14.03 -14.09 11.26
N GLY A 245 -13.13 -14.12 10.28
CA GLY A 245 -13.45 -13.87 8.89
C GLY A 245 -13.42 -15.17 8.09
N ILE A 246 -14.09 -15.20 6.95
CA ILE A 246 -14.02 -16.31 5.99
C ILE A 246 -13.60 -15.76 4.64
N ARG A 247 -12.61 -16.37 4.01
CA ARG A 247 -12.25 -16.07 2.62
C ARG A 247 -13.08 -16.93 1.68
N VAL A 248 -13.87 -16.31 0.83
CA VAL A 248 -14.66 -16.98 -0.22
C VAL A 248 -13.75 -17.28 -1.41
N LYS A 249 -13.85 -18.50 -1.93
CA LYS A 249 -13.23 -18.88 -3.18
C LYS A 249 -14.16 -18.51 -4.34
N LEU A 250 -13.77 -17.48 -5.10
CA LEU A 250 -14.54 -17.02 -6.25
C LEU A 250 -14.49 -18.05 -7.39
N ALA A 251 -15.61 -18.27 -8.06
CA ALA A 251 -15.74 -19.03 -9.30
C ALA A 251 -15.21 -18.23 -10.50
N SER A 252 -15.25 -16.90 -10.43
CA SER A 252 -14.68 -16.01 -11.45
C SER A 252 -13.15 -16.16 -11.56
N GLU A 253 -12.62 -16.41 -12.79
CA GLU A 253 -11.18 -16.65 -13.01
C GLU A 253 -10.32 -15.38 -12.79
N GLY A 254 -9.14 -15.56 -12.18
CA GLY A 254 -8.08 -14.55 -12.14
C GLY A 254 -7.48 -14.25 -13.52
N SER A 255 -6.58 -13.24 -13.61
CA SER A 255 -6.03 -12.79 -14.90
C SER A 255 -4.51 -12.66 -14.96
N GLY A 256 -3.97 -12.77 -16.19
CA GLY A 256 -2.55 -12.55 -16.46
C GLY A 256 -1.63 -13.57 -15.78
N LYS A 257 -0.41 -13.14 -15.42
CA LYS A 257 0.60 -13.96 -14.69
C LYS A 257 0.15 -14.40 -13.28
N TRP A 258 -1.03 -13.97 -12.82
CA TRP A 258 -1.54 -14.20 -11.46
C TRP A 258 -2.84 -15.03 -11.43
N ARG A 259 -3.14 -15.76 -12.51
CA ARG A 259 -4.28 -16.70 -12.62
C ARG A 259 -4.37 -17.72 -11.47
N GLU A 260 -3.25 -18.06 -10.82
CA GLU A 260 -3.21 -19.02 -9.70
C GLU A 260 -3.59 -18.40 -8.34
N SER A 261 -3.75 -17.07 -8.27
CA SER A 261 -4.04 -16.35 -7.01
C SER A 261 -5.52 -16.02 -6.79
N ALA A 262 -6.36 -16.28 -7.78
CA ALA A 262 -7.81 -16.05 -7.76
C ALA A 262 -8.55 -17.07 -8.65
N GLY A 263 -9.84 -17.28 -8.40
CA GLY A 263 -10.63 -18.32 -9.08
C GLY A 263 -10.48 -19.71 -8.46
N ASP A 264 -11.06 -20.71 -9.12
CA ASP A 264 -11.10 -22.11 -8.64
C ASP A 264 -9.70 -22.76 -8.50
N LYS A 265 -8.66 -22.18 -9.11
CA LYS A 265 -7.26 -22.62 -8.97
C LYS A 265 -6.51 -21.96 -7.80
N SER A 266 -7.17 -21.08 -7.04
CA SER A 266 -6.58 -20.43 -5.86
C SER A 266 -6.23 -21.46 -4.79
N LYS A 267 -5.05 -21.32 -4.19
CA LYS A 267 -4.60 -22.11 -3.03
C LYS A 267 -5.34 -21.76 -1.74
N PHE A 268 -6.09 -20.66 -1.73
CA PHE A 268 -6.73 -20.09 -0.54
C PHE A 268 -8.18 -19.72 -0.81
N GLY A 269 -9.01 -19.90 0.22
CA GLY A 269 -10.43 -19.62 0.21
C GLY A 269 -11.25 -20.89 0.29
N LEU A 270 -12.44 -20.77 0.89
CA LEU A 270 -13.38 -21.85 1.09
C LEU A 270 -14.37 -21.94 -0.07
N PHE A 271 -14.69 -23.16 -0.45
CA PHE A 271 -15.85 -23.46 -1.29
C PHE A 271 -17.15 -23.17 -0.55
N ILE A 272 -18.23 -22.90 -1.27
CA ILE A 272 -19.55 -22.64 -0.67
C ILE A 272 -19.97 -23.77 0.29
N THR A 273 -19.68 -25.03 -0.06
CA THR A 273 -19.95 -26.19 0.82
C THR A 273 -19.19 -26.13 2.14
N GLU A 274 -17.91 -25.75 2.12
CA GLU A 274 -17.09 -25.57 3.32
C GLU A 274 -17.56 -24.37 4.16
N ILE A 275 -18.06 -23.31 3.51
CA ILE A 275 -18.64 -22.15 4.21
C ILE A 275 -19.92 -22.54 4.95
N LEU A 276 -20.81 -23.30 4.30
CA LEU A 276 -22.02 -23.80 4.95
C LEU A 276 -21.68 -24.70 6.14
N GLU A 277 -20.70 -25.60 5.99
CA GLU A 277 -20.23 -26.45 7.09
C GLU A 277 -19.60 -25.63 8.22
N ALA A 278 -18.82 -24.59 7.91
CA ALA A 278 -18.26 -23.68 8.90
C ALA A 278 -19.36 -22.95 9.71
N VAL A 279 -20.46 -22.56 9.04
CA VAL A 279 -21.63 -21.95 9.70
C VAL A 279 -22.32 -22.96 10.63
N GLU A 280 -22.48 -24.22 10.21
CA GLU A 280 -23.05 -25.26 11.09
C GLU A 280 -22.19 -25.48 12.33
N ILE A 281 -20.86 -25.62 12.18
CA ILE A 281 -19.92 -25.78 13.30
C ILE A 281 -20.04 -24.62 14.29
N LEU A 282 -20.11 -23.38 13.79
CA LEU A 282 -20.28 -22.20 14.63
C LEU A 282 -21.66 -22.19 15.30
N ARG A 283 -22.73 -22.66 14.64
CA ARG A 283 -24.07 -22.78 15.23
C ARG A 283 -24.10 -23.78 16.37
N GLU A 284 -23.56 -24.98 16.18
CA GLU A 284 -23.49 -26.04 17.20
C GLU A 284 -22.74 -25.57 18.46
N LYS A 285 -21.73 -24.73 18.29
CA LYS A 285 -20.94 -24.15 19.38
C LYS A 285 -21.53 -22.86 19.96
N ASN A 286 -22.69 -22.40 19.48
CA ASN A 286 -23.28 -21.10 19.86
C ASN A 286 -22.31 -19.93 19.64
N MET A 287 -21.65 -19.88 18.48
CA MET A 287 -20.60 -18.92 18.09
C MET A 287 -20.86 -18.23 16.73
N LEU A 288 -22.09 -18.20 16.24
CA LEU A 288 -22.41 -17.54 14.96
C LEU A 288 -22.06 -16.04 14.95
N ASP A 289 -22.18 -15.36 16.10
CA ASP A 289 -21.78 -13.96 16.30
C ASP A 289 -20.27 -13.71 16.14
N CYS A 290 -19.46 -14.77 16.20
CA CYS A 290 -18.02 -14.69 15.98
C CYS A 290 -17.68 -14.47 14.51
N LEU A 291 -18.54 -14.89 13.57
CA LEU A 291 -18.35 -14.65 12.14
C LEU A 291 -18.71 -13.21 11.79
N GLN A 292 -17.71 -12.37 11.53
CA GLN A 292 -17.87 -10.91 11.38
C GLN A 292 -17.34 -10.33 10.07
N LEU A 293 -16.69 -11.15 9.23
CA LEU A 293 -16.06 -10.66 8.00
C LEU A 293 -16.14 -11.69 6.88
N VAL A 294 -16.61 -11.26 5.71
CA VAL A 294 -16.51 -12.01 4.46
C VAL A 294 -15.39 -11.36 3.65
N HIS A 295 -14.44 -12.16 3.17
CA HIS A 295 -13.26 -11.71 2.46
C HIS A 295 -13.18 -12.35 1.08
N CYS A 296 -12.71 -11.60 0.09
CA CYS A 296 -12.30 -12.16 -1.19
C CYS A 296 -11.02 -11.47 -1.67
N HIS A 297 -10.27 -12.13 -2.54
CA HIS A 297 -9.12 -11.52 -3.20
C HIS A 297 -9.12 -11.88 -4.70
N PRO A 298 -9.55 -10.95 -5.58
CA PRO A 298 -9.59 -11.18 -7.03
C PRO A 298 -8.20 -11.15 -7.70
N GLY A 299 -7.13 -10.88 -6.95
CA GLY A 299 -5.75 -10.79 -7.43
C GLY A 299 -5.16 -9.38 -7.36
N SER A 300 -3.88 -9.27 -7.72
CA SER A 300 -3.16 -7.99 -7.78
C SER A 300 -3.18 -7.38 -9.19
N GLN A 301 -3.06 -6.05 -9.27
CA GLN A 301 -2.99 -5.31 -10.53
C GLN A 301 -4.14 -5.61 -11.51
N LEU A 302 -5.38 -5.43 -11.06
CA LEU A 302 -6.55 -5.57 -11.91
C LEU A 302 -6.57 -4.48 -12.99
N GLN A 303 -6.44 -4.90 -14.25
CA GLN A 303 -6.41 -4.01 -15.41
C GLN A 303 -7.81 -3.73 -15.99
N ASP A 304 -8.79 -4.55 -15.64
CA ASP A 304 -10.16 -4.49 -16.16
C ASP A 304 -11.15 -4.34 -15.01
N ILE A 305 -11.90 -3.23 -15.04
CA ILE A 305 -12.90 -2.90 -14.02
C ILE A 305 -14.04 -3.93 -13.97
N ARG A 306 -14.34 -4.62 -15.07
CA ARG A 306 -15.40 -5.65 -15.10
C ARG A 306 -15.13 -6.76 -14.10
N ARG A 307 -13.86 -7.15 -13.93
CA ARG A 307 -13.48 -8.18 -12.95
C ARG A 307 -13.73 -7.76 -11.50
N VAL A 308 -13.55 -6.48 -11.19
CA VAL A 308 -13.89 -5.96 -9.86
C VAL A 308 -15.40 -6.07 -9.65
N LYS A 309 -16.21 -5.72 -10.66
CA LYS A 309 -17.67 -5.82 -10.60
C LYS A 309 -18.14 -7.27 -10.45
N ASP A 310 -17.59 -8.18 -11.25
CA ASP A 310 -17.95 -9.60 -11.21
C ASP A 310 -17.65 -10.20 -9.83
N ALA A 311 -16.46 -9.93 -9.27
CA ALA A 311 -16.08 -10.42 -7.95
C ALA A 311 -16.96 -9.83 -6.82
N ILE A 312 -17.33 -8.54 -6.90
CA ILE A 312 -18.22 -7.91 -5.92
C ILE A 312 -19.63 -8.48 -6.03
N ASN A 313 -20.16 -8.64 -7.25
CA ASN A 313 -21.50 -9.19 -7.49
C ASN A 313 -21.61 -10.65 -7.05
N GLU A 314 -20.54 -11.43 -7.20
CA GLU A 314 -20.49 -12.81 -6.72
C GLU A 314 -20.47 -12.89 -5.18
N LEU A 315 -19.88 -11.89 -4.53
CA LEU A 315 -19.73 -11.86 -3.06
C LEU A 315 -20.98 -11.32 -2.32
N ALA A 316 -21.75 -10.44 -2.96
CA ALA A 316 -22.89 -9.74 -2.40
C ALA A 316 -24.15 -10.61 -2.37
#